data_AF-A0A7W2IYN4-F1
#
_entry.id   AF-A0A7W2IYN4-F1
#
_cell.length_a   1.000
_cell.length_b   1.000
_cell.length_c   1.000
_cell.angle_alpha   90.00
_cell.angle_beta   90.00
_cell.angle_gamma   90.00
#
_symmetry.space_group_name_H-M   'P 1'
#
loop_
_entity.id
_entity.type
_entity.pdbx_description
1 polymer ?
#
loop_
_entity_poly.entity_id
_entity_poly.type
_entity_poly.pdbx_seq_one_letter_code
_entity_poly.pdbx_strand_id
1 'polypeptide(L)'
;MKKQYTIILALVLSLSVQAQNNVTVNHGNLKVSSGTEVSTYFDFVNTKDGNVLNDGSMYFYGDYQNQGLFSYTTNSRTGYVVFEGKNKTIQSISGSSPSSFYDVLFNKSGGDYAFHLTNDIATQGTVNLADGIVYMDKANGGAFVFLKGATHVST
;
A
#
# COMPACT_ATOMS: atom_id res chain seq x y z
N MET A 1 -55.55 8.38 43.54
CA MET A 1 -54.12 7.96 43.55
C MET A 1 -54.01 6.83 42.53
N LYS A 2 -53.20 6.82 41.47
CA LYS A 2 -51.90 7.43 41.13
C LYS A 2 -51.89 7.73 39.62
N LYS A 3 -51.29 8.84 39.18
CA LYS A 3 -51.01 9.11 37.76
C LYS A 3 -49.81 8.26 37.34
N GLN A 4 -49.98 7.38 36.35
CA GLN A 4 -48.90 6.62 35.76
C GLN A 4 -48.25 7.47 34.66
N TYR A 5 -47.04 7.95 34.91
CA TYR A 5 -46.21 8.58 33.90
C TYR A 5 -45.42 7.49 33.18
N THR A 6 -45.82 7.18 31.95
CA THR A 6 -45.03 6.33 31.06
C THR A 6 -43.85 7.15 30.54
N ILE A 7 -42.72 7.11 31.25
CA ILE A 7 -41.46 7.64 30.75
C ILE A 7 -40.98 6.66 29.68
N ILE A 8 -41.09 7.05 28.41
CA ILE A 8 -40.40 6.39 27.30
C ILE A 8 -38.92 6.74 27.47
N LEU A 9 -38.20 5.90 28.21
CA LEU A 9 -36.75 5.97 28.28
C LEU A 9 -36.22 5.46 26.94
N ALA A 10 -36.01 6.37 26.00
CA ALA A 10 -35.30 6.10 24.76
C ALA A 10 -33.86 5.69 25.12
N LEU A 11 -33.63 4.38 25.18
CA LEU A 11 -32.31 3.77 25.26
C LEU A 11 -31.63 4.05 23.92
N VAL A 12 -31.06 5.25 23.77
CA VAL A 12 -30.07 5.54 22.72
C VAL A 12 -28.84 4.74 23.11
N LEU A 13 -28.85 3.47 22.73
CA LEU A 13 -27.66 2.64 22.61
C LEU A 13 -26.67 3.49 21.82
N SER A 14 -25.58 3.84 22.48
CA SER A 14 -24.38 4.40 21.89
C SER A 14 -23.83 3.42 20.85
N LEU A 15 -24.49 3.37 19.70
CA LEU A 15 -23.92 2.87 18.47
C LEU A 15 -22.81 3.85 18.14
N SER A 16 -21.59 3.53 18.54
CA SER A 16 -20.41 4.14 17.96
C SER A 16 -20.48 3.80 16.47
N VAL A 17 -20.97 4.75 15.68
CA VAL A 17 -20.84 4.72 14.22
C VAL A 17 -19.36 4.83 13.96
N GLN A 18 -18.67 3.69 13.92
CA GLN A 18 -17.32 3.60 13.39
C GLN A 18 -17.47 4.00 11.93
N ALA A 19 -17.05 5.21 11.59
CA ALA A 19 -16.93 5.63 10.21
C ALA A 19 -16.10 4.57 9.47
N GLN A 20 -16.54 4.19 8.28
CA GLN A 20 -15.77 3.29 7.42
C GLN A 20 -14.50 4.05 7.01
N ASN A 21 -13.42 3.85 7.76
CA ASN A 21 -12.13 4.37 7.36
C ASN A 21 -11.69 3.55 6.15
N ASN A 22 -11.80 4.16 4.96
CA ASN A 22 -11.39 3.57 3.68
C ASN A 22 -9.86 3.57 3.52
N VAL A 23 -9.13 3.29 4.60
CA VAL A 23 -7.67 3.29 4.65
C VAL A 23 -7.20 2.20 5.60
N THR A 24 -6.26 1.37 5.15
CA THR A 24 -5.48 0.46 5.99
C THR A 24 -4.23 1.19 6.46
N VAL A 25 -4.14 1.43 7.77
CA VAL A 25 -3.03 2.18 8.36
C VAL A 25 -2.16 1.26 9.22
N ASN A 26 -0.86 1.19 8.92
CA ASN A 26 0.13 0.55 9.78
C ASN A 26 0.80 1.60 10.68
N HIS A 27 0.60 1.47 11.99
CA HIS A 27 1.22 2.31 13.03
C HIS A 27 2.40 1.65 13.74
N GLY A 28 2.72 0.38 13.42
CA GLY A 28 3.71 -0.41 14.15
C GLY A 28 4.41 -1.40 13.24
N ASN A 29 4.63 -2.62 13.72
CA ASN A 29 5.37 -3.64 12.98
C ASN A 29 4.41 -4.57 12.22
N LEU A 30 4.51 -4.57 10.88
CA LEU A 30 3.86 -5.51 9.99
C LEU A 30 4.93 -6.39 9.35
N LYS A 31 4.94 -7.68 9.68
CA LYS A 31 5.81 -8.67 9.03
C LYS A 31 4.98 -9.63 8.19
N VAL A 32 5.29 -9.70 6.90
CA VAL A 32 4.72 -10.68 5.99
C VAL A 32 5.79 -11.72 5.70
N SER A 33 5.61 -12.93 6.19
CA SER A 33 6.62 -14.00 6.05
C SER A 33 6.56 -14.63 4.67
N SER A 34 7.66 -15.27 4.24
CA SER A 34 7.69 -16.02 2.99
C SER A 34 6.54 -17.03 2.90
N GLY A 35 5.93 -17.13 1.72
CA GLY A 35 4.73 -17.94 1.48
C GLY A 35 3.43 -17.36 2.04
N THR A 36 3.45 -16.17 2.66
CA THR A 36 2.24 -15.47 3.12
C THR A 36 1.79 -14.46 2.08
N GLU A 37 0.48 -14.39 1.85
CA GLU A 37 -0.15 -13.36 1.05
C GLU A 37 -0.96 -12.41 1.94
N VAL A 38 -0.77 -11.11 1.73
CA VAL A 38 -1.57 -10.05 2.34
C VAL A 38 -2.02 -9.11 1.23
N SER A 39 -3.26 -8.65 1.30
CA SER A 39 -3.77 -7.64 0.37
C SER A 39 -4.56 -6.58 1.12
N THR A 40 -4.55 -5.37 0.60
CA THR A 40 -5.44 -4.29 1.03
C THR A 40 -6.20 -3.74 -0.14
N TYR A 41 -7.53 -3.78 -0.03
CA TYR A 41 -8.42 -3.15 -0.99
C TYR A 41 -8.43 -1.64 -0.86
N PHE A 42 -8.29 -1.13 0.37
CA PHE A 42 -8.27 0.30 0.66
C PHE A 42 -6.89 0.90 0.43
N ASP A 43 -6.83 2.23 0.49
CA ASP A 43 -5.57 2.96 0.47
C ASP A 43 -4.70 2.49 1.64
N PHE A 44 -3.41 2.31 1.40
CA PHE A 44 -2.46 1.85 2.39
C PHE A 44 -1.58 3.01 2.86
N VAL A 45 -1.51 3.19 4.18
CA VAL A 45 -0.61 4.17 4.80
C VAL A 45 0.28 3.45 5.79
N ASN A 46 1.58 3.40 5.51
CA ASN A 46 2.60 3.10 6.50
C ASN A 46 3.05 4.42 7.14
N THR A 47 2.69 4.65 8.41
CA THR A 47 3.03 5.91 9.08
C THR A 47 4.53 6.02 9.36
N LYS A 48 4.99 7.18 9.83
CA LYS A 48 6.39 7.40 10.20
C LYS A 48 6.95 6.41 11.22
N ASP A 49 6.10 5.95 12.14
CA ASP A 49 6.45 4.96 13.16
C ASP A 49 6.22 3.51 12.68
N GLY A 50 5.63 3.36 11.50
CA GLY A 50 5.30 2.07 10.89
C GLY A 50 6.51 1.41 10.23
N ASN A 51 6.70 0.13 10.52
CA ASN A 51 7.72 -0.73 9.92
C ASN A 51 7.05 -1.90 9.20
N VAL A 52 7.26 -2.01 7.91
CA VAL A 52 6.87 -3.15 7.09
C VAL A 52 8.11 -3.94 6.70
N LEU A 53 8.11 -5.23 7.03
CA LEU A 53 9.10 -6.21 6.57
C LEU A 53 8.37 -7.27 5.73
N ASN A 54 8.46 -7.16 4.41
CA ASN A 54 7.77 -8.04 3.47
C ASN A 54 8.73 -9.04 2.83
N ASP A 55 8.68 -10.29 3.30
CA ASP A 55 9.33 -11.44 2.69
C ASP A 55 8.33 -12.35 1.93
N GLY A 56 7.03 -12.03 1.98
CA GLY A 56 5.95 -12.75 1.31
C GLY A 56 5.42 -11.97 0.10
N SER A 57 4.09 -11.95 -0.09
CA SER A 57 3.43 -11.20 -1.17
C SER A 57 2.46 -10.16 -0.60
N MET A 58 2.60 -8.91 -1.04
CA MET A 58 1.72 -7.81 -0.66
C MET A 58 1.07 -7.18 -1.88
N TYR A 59 -0.27 -7.11 -1.90
CA TYR A 59 -1.05 -6.54 -2.98
C TYR A 59 -1.74 -5.25 -2.55
N PHE A 60 -1.53 -4.19 -3.35
CA PHE A 60 -2.12 -2.87 -3.15
C PHE A 60 -3.11 -2.57 -4.28
N TYR A 61 -4.40 -2.53 -3.91
CA TYR A 61 -5.47 -2.18 -4.85
C TYR A 61 -5.84 -0.70 -4.82
N GLY A 62 -5.56 0.00 -3.71
CA GLY A 62 -5.71 1.45 -3.54
C GLY A 62 -4.39 2.19 -3.54
N ASP A 63 -4.42 3.48 -3.20
CA ASP A 63 -3.21 4.31 -3.18
C ASP A 63 -2.23 3.81 -2.12
N TYR A 64 -0.94 3.94 -2.40
CA TYR A 64 0.14 3.56 -1.51
C TYR A 64 0.84 4.81 -0.97
N GLN A 65 0.98 4.88 0.35
CA GLN A 65 1.76 5.92 1.00
C GLN A 65 2.73 5.33 2.04
N ASN A 66 4.03 5.55 1.84
CA ASN A 66 5.05 5.17 2.81
C ASN A 66 5.72 6.38 3.47
N GLN A 67 5.53 6.52 4.77
CA GLN A 67 6.20 7.52 5.60
C GLN A 67 7.22 6.89 6.57
N GLY A 68 7.19 5.57 6.76
CA GLY A 68 8.07 4.83 7.65
C GLY A 68 9.03 3.90 6.89
N LEU A 69 9.42 2.80 7.53
CA LEU A 69 10.26 1.78 6.92
C LEU A 69 9.40 0.79 6.12
N PHE A 70 9.73 0.61 4.84
CA PHE A 70 9.24 -0.52 4.05
C PHE A 70 10.44 -1.24 3.44
N SER A 71 10.66 -2.51 3.82
CA SER A 71 11.79 -3.31 3.36
C SER A 71 11.45 -4.79 3.29
N TYR A 72 12.39 -5.58 2.79
CA TYR A 72 12.47 -7.03 2.90
C TYR A 72 13.69 -7.41 3.75
N THR A 73 13.79 -8.67 4.16
CA THR A 73 14.94 -9.15 4.95
C THR A 73 16.22 -9.12 4.10
N THR A 74 17.31 -8.58 4.65
CA THR A 74 18.61 -8.53 3.97
C THR A 74 19.06 -9.92 3.50
N ASN A 75 19.54 -10.01 2.25
CA ASN A 75 19.92 -11.26 1.57
C ASN A 75 18.76 -12.24 1.30
N SER A 76 17.53 -11.89 1.68
CA SER A 76 16.35 -12.62 1.22
C SER A 76 16.15 -12.35 -0.27
N ARG A 77 15.69 -13.39 -0.97
CA ARG A 77 15.19 -13.31 -2.35
C ARG A 77 13.69 -13.55 -2.41
N THR A 78 13.03 -13.35 -1.28
CA THR A 78 11.60 -13.51 -1.12
C THR A 78 11.06 -12.17 -0.67
N GLY A 79 9.93 -11.76 -1.23
CA GLY A 79 9.41 -10.41 -1.09
C GLY A 79 8.88 -9.95 -2.43
N TYR A 80 7.57 -9.89 -2.54
CA TYR A 80 6.87 -9.55 -3.76
C TYR A 80 5.83 -8.48 -3.46
N VAL A 81 5.85 -7.39 -4.22
CA VAL A 81 4.90 -6.30 -4.12
C VAL A 81 4.14 -6.18 -5.43
N VAL A 82 2.81 -6.06 -5.35
CA VAL A 82 1.95 -5.93 -6.53
C VAL A 82 1.11 -4.68 -6.42
N PHE A 83 1.26 -3.80 -7.40
CA PHE A 83 0.41 -2.63 -7.62
C PHE A 83 -0.59 -2.94 -8.74
N GLU A 84 -1.88 -3.00 -8.43
CA GLU A 84 -2.94 -3.24 -9.42
C GLU A 84 -3.94 -2.09 -9.53
N GLY A 85 -4.02 -1.20 -8.53
CA GLY A 85 -4.86 0.00 -8.57
C GLY A 85 -6.32 -0.28 -8.95
N LYS A 86 -6.89 -1.43 -8.56
CA LYS A 86 -8.22 -1.89 -9.02
C LYS A 86 -9.35 -0.94 -8.62
N ASN A 87 -9.18 -0.16 -7.56
CA ASN A 87 -10.19 0.80 -7.10
C ASN A 87 -9.87 2.27 -7.48
N LYS A 88 -8.83 2.50 -8.31
CA LYS A 88 -8.43 3.83 -8.80
C LYS A 88 -8.37 3.87 -10.33
N THR A 89 -8.54 5.06 -10.90
CA THR A 89 -8.20 5.29 -12.32
C THR A 89 -6.68 5.35 -12.51
N ILE A 90 -6.00 6.09 -11.63
CA ILE A 90 -4.55 6.20 -11.52
C ILE A 90 -4.21 5.87 -10.07
N GLN A 91 -3.32 4.91 -9.85
CA GLN A 91 -2.84 4.57 -8.50
C GLN A 91 -1.66 5.46 -8.13
N SER A 92 -1.78 6.20 -7.02
CA SER A 92 -0.70 6.99 -6.46
C SER A 92 0.24 6.10 -5.64
N ILE A 93 1.53 6.21 -5.91
CA ILE A 93 2.60 5.56 -5.14
C ILE A 93 3.47 6.69 -4.59
N SER A 94 3.19 7.05 -3.34
CA SER A 94 3.64 8.27 -2.71
C SER A 94 4.30 8.00 -1.35
N GLY A 95 4.90 9.03 -0.76
CA GLY A 95 5.49 8.91 0.56
C GLY A 95 6.76 9.72 0.73
N SER A 96 7.06 10.08 1.97
CA SER A 96 8.28 10.82 2.34
C SER A 96 9.49 9.93 2.59
N SER A 97 9.29 8.61 2.71
CA SER A 97 10.33 7.64 3.02
C SER A 97 10.45 6.61 1.91
N PRO A 98 11.67 6.25 1.48
CA PRO A 98 11.85 5.32 0.37
C PRO A 98 11.34 3.93 0.71
N SER A 99 10.90 3.20 -0.30
CA SER A 99 10.44 1.81 -0.16
C SER A 99 11.40 0.86 -0.88
N SER A 100 11.85 -0.18 -0.18
CA SER A 100 12.73 -1.21 -0.75
C SER A 100 11.94 -2.49 -1.02
N PHE A 101 11.93 -2.92 -2.27
CA PHE A 101 11.26 -4.13 -2.72
C PHE A 101 12.28 -5.15 -3.23
N TYR A 102 12.03 -6.44 -3.02
CA TYR A 102 12.82 -7.46 -3.70
C TYR A 102 12.29 -7.61 -5.14
N ASP A 103 11.09 -8.16 -5.33
CA ASP A 103 10.39 -8.19 -6.61
C ASP A 103 9.17 -7.24 -6.58
N VAL A 104 8.85 -6.58 -7.69
CA VAL A 104 7.70 -5.69 -7.82
C VAL A 104 6.99 -5.86 -9.17
N LEU A 105 5.66 -5.90 -9.15
CA LEU A 105 4.79 -5.96 -10.32
C LEU A 105 3.85 -4.74 -10.37
N PHE A 106 3.78 -4.13 -11.55
CA PHE A 106 2.83 -3.08 -11.92
C PHE A 106 1.87 -3.64 -12.96
N ASN A 107 0.66 -4.00 -12.53
CA ASN A 107 -0.32 -4.74 -13.33
C ASN A 107 -1.64 -3.99 -13.46
N LYS A 108 -1.64 -2.95 -14.29
CA LYS A 108 -2.84 -2.16 -14.58
C LYS A 108 -2.67 -1.37 -15.87
N SER A 109 -3.57 -1.58 -16.84
CA SER A 109 -3.72 -0.71 -18.00
C SER A 109 -4.17 0.70 -17.61
N GLY A 110 -3.60 1.72 -18.24
CA GLY A 110 -4.01 3.12 -18.11
C GLY A 110 -4.09 3.79 -19.48
N GLY A 111 -4.60 5.03 -19.51
CA GLY A 111 -4.54 5.87 -20.72
C GLY A 111 -3.11 6.31 -20.98
N ASP A 112 -2.72 7.46 -20.42
CA ASP A 112 -1.33 7.95 -20.52
C ASP A 112 -0.39 7.20 -19.56
N TYR A 113 -0.88 6.92 -18.34
CA TYR A 113 -0.20 6.11 -17.34
C TYR A 113 -1.21 5.55 -16.34
N ALA A 114 -0.81 4.48 -15.66
CA ALA A 114 -1.64 3.80 -14.65
C ALA A 114 -1.16 4.05 -13.22
N PHE A 115 0.12 4.37 -13.06
CA PHE A 115 0.77 4.59 -11.77
C PHE A 115 1.47 5.94 -11.76
N HIS A 116 1.17 6.77 -10.76
CA HIS A 116 1.87 8.03 -10.51
C HIS A 116 2.86 7.83 -9.37
N LEU A 117 4.15 7.87 -9.69
CA LEU A 117 5.22 7.65 -8.71
C LEU A 117 5.78 9.00 -8.24
N THR A 118 5.61 9.26 -6.95
CA THR A 118 6.24 10.37 -6.21
C THR A 118 7.08 9.89 -5.03
N ASN A 119 6.98 8.60 -4.66
CA ASN A 119 7.87 7.98 -3.69
C ASN A 119 9.16 7.47 -4.34
N ASP A 120 10.26 7.51 -3.60
CA ASP A 120 11.48 6.83 -4.02
C ASP A 120 11.35 5.33 -3.77
N ILE A 121 11.51 4.52 -4.81
CA ILE A 121 11.46 3.06 -4.72
C ILE A 121 12.76 2.45 -5.23
N ALA A 122 13.22 1.41 -4.54
CA ALA A 122 14.41 0.65 -4.92
C ALA A 122 14.05 -0.83 -5.04
N THR A 123 14.48 -1.47 -6.13
CA THR A 123 14.22 -2.90 -6.39
C THR A 123 15.54 -3.64 -6.60
N GLN A 124 15.71 -4.80 -5.96
CA GLN A 124 16.90 -5.65 -6.12
C GLN A 124 16.69 -6.89 -7.00
N GLY A 125 15.49 -7.44 -7.03
CA GLY A 125 15.11 -8.56 -7.86
C GLY A 125 14.55 -8.07 -9.20
N THR A 126 13.29 -8.37 -9.45
CA THR A 126 12.62 -8.16 -10.74
C THR A 126 11.61 -7.03 -10.66
N VAL A 127 11.71 -6.09 -11.60
CA VAL A 127 10.65 -5.14 -11.91
C VAL A 127 9.83 -5.67 -13.08
N ASN A 128 8.54 -5.90 -12.89
CA ASN A 128 7.64 -6.31 -13.97
C ASN A 128 6.63 -5.20 -14.26
N LEU A 129 6.67 -4.65 -15.48
CA LEU A 129 5.76 -3.63 -15.98
C LEU A 129 4.72 -4.28 -16.91
N ALA A 130 3.97 -5.26 -16.40
CA ALA A 130 3.19 -6.19 -17.22
C ALA A 130 2.12 -5.51 -18.10
N ASP A 131 1.42 -4.52 -17.56
CA ASP A 131 0.29 -3.88 -18.28
C ASP A 131 0.19 -2.38 -17.99
N GLY A 132 1.19 -1.74 -17.40
CA GLY A 132 1.06 -0.35 -16.96
C GLY A 132 2.31 0.50 -17.09
N ILE A 133 2.10 1.73 -17.56
CA ILE A 133 3.11 2.79 -17.60
C ILE A 133 3.18 3.42 -16.21
N VAL A 134 4.39 3.48 -15.65
CA VAL A 134 4.71 4.20 -14.41
C VAL A 134 5.23 5.59 -14.77
N TYR A 135 4.44 6.61 -14.47
CA TYR A 135 4.86 8.00 -14.64
C TYR A 135 5.63 8.46 -13.40
N MET A 136 6.92 8.74 -13.59
CA MET A 136 7.81 9.23 -12.53
C MET A 136 7.81 10.76 -12.51
N ASP A 137 7.23 11.35 -11.47
CA ASP A 137 7.14 12.81 -11.33
C ASP A 137 8.35 13.38 -10.59
N LYS A 138 9.52 13.28 -11.23
CA LYS A 138 10.81 13.69 -10.65
C LYS A 138 10.81 15.09 -10.01
N ALA A 139 9.97 16.02 -10.49
CA ALA A 139 9.88 17.36 -9.95
C ALA A 139 9.28 17.40 -8.53
N ASN A 140 8.38 16.46 -8.21
CA ASN A 140 7.66 16.37 -6.96
C ASN A 140 8.16 15.23 -6.04
N GLY A 141 9.31 14.65 -6.36
CA GLY A 141 9.84 13.45 -5.71
C GLY A 141 9.58 12.20 -6.56
N GLY A 142 10.31 11.12 -6.32
CA GLY A 142 10.13 9.89 -7.08
C GLY A 142 11.37 9.54 -7.89
N ALA A 143 12.04 8.50 -7.42
CA ALA A 143 13.08 7.78 -8.13
C ALA A 143 12.67 6.32 -8.25
N PHE A 144 12.89 5.73 -9.42
CA PHE A 144 12.82 4.29 -9.60
C PHE A 144 14.24 3.75 -9.76
N VAL A 145 14.75 3.13 -8.68
CA VAL A 145 16.13 2.67 -8.61
C VAL A 145 16.20 1.15 -8.78
N PHE A 146 17.03 0.73 -9.75
CA PHE A 146 17.42 -0.67 -9.93
C PHE A 146 18.74 -0.89 -9.17
N LEU A 147 18.71 -1.71 -8.12
CA LEU A 147 19.91 -2.06 -7.37
C LEU A 147 20.77 -3.06 -8.15
N LYS A 148 22.01 -3.27 -7.70
CA LYS A 148 22.96 -4.16 -8.38
C LYS A 148 22.36 -5.57 -8.56
N GLY A 149 22.26 -6.01 -9.80
CA GLY A 149 21.73 -7.33 -10.17
C GLY A 149 20.22 -7.36 -10.38
N ALA A 150 19.52 -6.23 -10.22
CA ALA A 150 18.11 -6.13 -10.55
C ALA A 150 17.88 -6.28 -12.05
N THR A 151 16.77 -6.92 -12.40
CA THR A 151 16.32 -7.14 -13.77
C THR A 151 14.94 -6.54 -13.97
N HIS A 152 14.54 -6.32 -15.22
CA HIS A 152 13.14 -6.05 -15.54
C HIS A 152 12.60 -7.12 -16.49
N VAL A 153 11.30 -7.37 -16.40
CA VAL A 153 10.54 -8.21 -17.33
C VAL A 153 9.45 -7.35 -17.95
N SER A 154 9.20 -7.60 -19.23
CA SER A 154 8.18 -6.99 -20.11
C SER A 154 8.69 -5.86 -21.01
N THR A 155 8.90 -6.26 -22.26
CA THR A 155 8.65 -5.52 -23.51
C THR A 155 7.54 -6.22 -24.26
#